data_AF-A0A956MKL3-F1
#
_entry.id   AF-A0A956MKL3-F1
#
_cell.length_a   1.000
_cell.length_b   1.000
_cell.length_c   1.000
_cell.angle_alpha   90.00
_cell.angle_beta   90.00
_cell.angle_gamma   90.00
#
_symmetry.space_group_name_H-M   'P 1'
#
loop_
_entity.id
_entity.type
_entity.pdbx_description
1 polymer ?
#
loop_
_entity_poly.entity_id
_entity_poly.type
_entity_poly.pdbx_seq_one_letter_code
_entity_poly.pdbx_strand_id
1 'polypeptide(L)'
;FGPRGGEAMGLVLALLLISTVSAMILAGPRVLQVIGEDYRLFRFLARTNRDGVPWAAIVTQGVVSLLFIVTGSFESILVFAGFTLGLNSFVTVLGVFVLRRREPDLPRPYRTWGYPLTPLVYLALTVWTLGFLLVERPQEAGLGVAIVAAGALLYRVAGRPA
;
A
#
# COMPACT_ATOMS: atom_id res chain seq x y z
N PHE A 1 19.30 -23.15 22.29
CA PHE A 1 18.47 -22.08 22.90
C PHE A 1 17.34 -22.75 23.68
N GLY A 2 17.36 -22.68 25.02
CA GLY A 2 16.38 -23.37 25.87
C GLY A 2 15.05 -22.62 25.98
N PRO A 3 14.08 -23.14 26.77
CA PRO A 3 12.73 -22.56 26.93
C PRO A 3 12.73 -21.06 27.29
N ARG A 4 13.64 -20.63 28.17
CA ARG A 4 13.81 -19.23 28.58
C ARG A 4 14.25 -18.30 27.43
N GLY A 5 15.02 -18.83 26.47
CA GLY A 5 15.44 -18.05 25.29
C GLY A 5 14.29 -17.83 24.31
N GLY A 6 13.42 -18.83 24.16
CA GLY A 6 12.18 -18.71 23.36
C GLY A 6 11.21 -17.70 23.96
N GLU A 7 11.02 -17.72 25.28
CA GLU A 7 10.16 -16.77 26.00
C GLU A 7 10.65 -15.32 25.86
N ALA A 8 11.95 -15.09 26.07
CA ALA A 8 12.54 -13.77 25.89
C ALA A 8 12.39 -13.24 24.46
N MET A 9 12.62 -14.09 23.45
CA MET A 9 12.39 -13.70 22.05
C MET A 9 10.92 -13.46 21.73
N GLY A 10 10.02 -14.27 22.27
CA GLY A 10 8.58 -14.06 22.13
C GLY A 10 8.13 -12.70 22.67
N LEU A 11 8.64 -12.30 23.83
CA LEU A 11 8.36 -10.99 24.42
C LEU A 11 8.88 -9.85 23.54
N VAL A 12 10.11 -9.95 23.03
CA VAL A 12 10.70 -8.95 22.14
C VAL A 12 9.88 -8.83 20.85
N LEU A 13 9.51 -9.95 20.23
CA LEU A 13 8.68 -9.96 19.02
C LEU A 13 7.29 -9.35 19.28
N ALA A 14 6.66 -9.67 20.41
CA ALA A 14 5.37 -9.08 20.79
C ALA A 14 5.46 -7.55 20.94
N LEU A 15 6.51 -7.05 21.62
CA LEU A 15 6.73 -5.61 21.77
C LEU A 15 6.98 -4.92 20.43
N LEU A 16 7.74 -5.56 19.53
CA LEU A 16 7.98 -5.05 18.18
C LEU A 16 6.68 -4.97 17.36
N LEU A 17 5.82 -5.99 17.45
CA LEU A 17 4.52 -6.00 16.76
C LEU A 17 3.59 -4.90 17.28
N ILE A 18 3.53 -4.69 18.60
CA ILE A 18 2.73 -3.60 19.18
C ILE A 18 3.23 -2.24 18.68
N SER A 19 4.55 -2.05 18.65
CA SER A 19 5.18 -0.82 18.18
C SER A 19 4.87 -0.54 16.70
N THR A 20 5.02 -1.53 15.83
CA THR A 20 4.76 -1.36 14.39
C THR A 20 3.28 -1.12 14.09
N VAL A 21 2.37 -1.82 14.78
CA VAL A 21 0.93 -1.59 14.66
C VAL A 21 0.57 -0.17 15.09
N SER A 22 1.10 0.30 16.22
CA SER A 22 0.88 1.67 16.69
C SER A 22 1.33 2.71 15.66
N ALA A 23 2.52 2.54 15.08
CA ALA A 23 3.01 3.43 14.04
C ALA A 23 2.11 3.43 12.78
N MET A 24 1.61 2.27 12.36
CA MET A 24 0.74 2.14 11.18
C MET A 24 -0.68 2.67 11.41
N ILE A 25 -1.18 2.63 12.64
CA ILE A 25 -2.44 3.29 13.01
C ILE A 25 -2.32 4.82 12.89
N LEU A 26 -1.14 5.38 13.12
CA LEU A 26 -0.90 6.82 12.96
C LEU A 26 -0.64 7.23 11.51
N ALA A 27 0.15 6.42 10.77
CA ALA A 27 0.55 6.74 9.41
C ALA A 27 -0.53 6.43 8.36
N GLY A 28 -1.19 5.28 8.48
CA GLY A 28 -2.16 4.78 7.48
C GLY A 28 -3.32 5.73 7.19
N PRO A 29 -4.01 6.29 8.20
CA PRO A 29 -5.18 7.15 7.99
C PRO A 29 -4.87 8.45 7.24
N ARG A 30 -3.61 8.90 7.21
CA ARG A 30 -3.23 10.11 6.47
C ARG A 30 -3.44 9.95 4.96
N VAL A 31 -3.28 8.74 4.43
CA VAL A 31 -3.56 8.46 3.01
C VAL A 31 -5.06 8.62 2.74
N LEU A 32 -5.92 8.08 3.61
CA LEU A 32 -7.37 8.23 3.49
C LEU A 32 -7.83 9.68 3.69
N GLN A 33 -7.16 10.44 4.58
CA GLN A 33 -7.42 11.85 4.77
C GLN A 33 -7.15 12.65 3.49
N VAL A 34 -5.98 12.48 2.86
CA VAL A 34 -5.62 13.16 1.60
C VAL A 34 -6.60 12.81 0.48
N ILE A 35 -7.02 11.54 0.38
CA ILE A 35 -8.08 11.14 -0.56
C ILE A 35 -9.40 11.88 -0.26
N GLY A 36 -9.74 12.09 1.02
CA GLY A 36 -10.91 12.87 1.39
C GLY A 36 -10.80 14.37 1.10
N GLU A 37 -9.58 14.92 1.08
CA GLU A 37 -9.31 16.31 0.74
C GLU A 37 -9.37 16.53 -0.78
N ASP A 38 -8.81 15.59 -1.56
CA ASP A 38 -8.76 15.65 -3.02
C ASP A 38 -10.13 15.40 -3.68
N TYR A 39 -10.95 14.50 -3.13
CA TYR A 39 -12.21 14.06 -3.77
C TYR A 39 -13.44 14.42 -2.94
N ARG A 40 -14.36 15.21 -3.52
CA ARG A 40 -15.63 15.62 -2.87
C ARG A 40 -16.48 14.44 -2.40
N LEU A 41 -16.45 13.31 -3.12
CA LEU A 41 -17.19 12.10 -2.77
C LEU A 41 -16.75 11.51 -1.42
N PHE A 42 -15.48 11.67 -1.06
CA PHE A 42 -14.87 11.12 0.14
C PHE A 42 -14.58 12.16 1.22
N ARG A 43 -15.17 13.36 1.12
CA ARG A 43 -14.95 14.49 2.04
C ARG A 43 -15.17 14.15 3.52
N PHE A 44 -15.94 13.10 3.83
CA PHE A 44 -16.11 12.64 5.20
C PHE A 44 -14.80 12.10 5.81
N LEU A 45 -13.88 11.55 5.00
CA LEU A 45 -12.57 11.05 5.46
C LEU A 45 -11.61 12.17 5.85
N ALA A 46 -11.79 13.36 5.29
CA ALA A 46 -11.02 14.57 5.63
C ALA A 46 -11.47 15.23 6.95
N ARG A 47 -12.47 14.69 7.65
CA ARG A 47 -12.94 15.27 8.92
C ARG A 47 -11.89 15.05 10.01
N THR A 48 -11.35 16.16 10.51
CA THR A 48 -10.41 16.20 11.62
C THR A 48 -11.08 16.65 12.92
N ASN A 49 -10.50 16.26 14.06
CA ASN A 49 -10.89 16.77 15.37
C ASN A 49 -10.16 18.09 15.67
N ARG A 50 -10.43 18.72 16.83
CA ARG A 50 -9.78 19.96 17.29
C ARG A 50 -8.25 19.93 17.26
N ASP A 51 -7.65 18.76 17.47
CA ASP A 51 -6.20 18.56 17.47
C ASP A 51 -5.63 18.22 16.07
N GLY A 52 -6.42 18.36 14.99
CA GLY A 52 -6.00 18.07 13.62
C GLY A 52 -5.93 16.57 13.27
N VAL A 53 -6.36 15.69 14.18
CA VAL A 53 -6.34 14.24 13.97
C VAL A 53 -7.53 13.78 13.10
N PRO A 54 -7.32 13.05 11.99
CA PRO A 54 -8.38 12.59 11.10
C PRO A 54 -9.12 11.37 11.68
N TRP A 55 -9.99 11.62 12.65
CA TRP A 55 -10.69 10.55 13.38
C TRP A 55 -11.55 9.67 12.46
N ALA A 56 -12.18 10.25 11.43
CA ALA A 56 -13.02 9.50 10.50
C ALA A 56 -12.19 8.48 9.71
N ALA A 57 -11.01 8.89 9.21
CA ALA A 57 -10.08 8.00 8.52
C ALA A 57 -9.55 6.89 9.43
N ILE A 58 -9.24 7.19 10.70
CA ILE A 58 -8.80 6.19 11.70
C ILE A 58 -9.88 5.13 11.89
N VAL A 59 -11.13 5.56 12.10
CA VAL A 59 -12.25 4.62 12.31
C VAL A 59 -12.50 3.80 11.06
N THR A 60 -12.51 4.41 9.86
CA THR A 60 -12.67 3.67 8.60
C THR A 60 -11.56 2.63 8.41
N GLN A 61 -10.30 2.99 8.63
CA GLN A 61 -9.19 2.04 8.58
C GLN A 61 -9.39 0.90 9.59
N GLY A 62 -9.73 1.22 10.85
CA GLY A 62 -9.94 0.22 11.89
C GLY A 62 -11.06 -0.77 11.56
N VAL A 63 -12.18 -0.27 11.03
CA VAL A 63 -13.30 -1.13 10.57
C VAL A 63 -12.85 -2.06 9.44
N VAL A 64 -12.13 -1.55 8.44
CA VAL A 64 -11.60 -2.36 7.34
C VAL A 64 -10.59 -3.40 7.84
N SER A 65 -9.70 -3.02 8.76
CA SER A 65 -8.75 -3.95 9.38
C SER A 65 -9.46 -5.06 10.16
N LEU A 66 -10.48 -4.74 10.94
CA LEU A 66 -11.29 -5.73 11.66
C LEU A 66 -12.00 -6.68 10.69
N LEU A 67 -12.55 -6.17 9.59
CA LEU A 67 -13.15 -7.00 8.55
C LEU A 67 -12.13 -7.97 7.96
N PHE A 68 -10.91 -7.53 7.66
CA PHE A 68 -9.86 -8.43 7.16
C PHE A 68 -9.47 -9.49 8.20
N ILE A 69 -9.35 -9.12 9.48
CA ILE A 69 -9.01 -10.06 10.56
C ILE A 69 -10.09 -11.14 10.72
N VAL A 70 -11.36 -10.78 10.58
CA VAL A 70 -12.49 -11.73 10.73
C VAL A 70 -12.70 -12.60 9.50
N THR A 71 -12.44 -12.08 8.30
CA THR A 71 -12.74 -12.77 7.03
C THR A 71 -11.56 -13.48 6.39
N GLY A 72 -10.34 -13.00 6.62
CA GLY A 72 -9.13 -13.46 5.94
C GLY A 72 -8.19 -14.27 6.84
N SER A 73 -7.53 -15.27 6.26
CA SER A 73 -6.39 -15.92 6.90
C SER A 73 -5.18 -14.97 6.90
N PHE A 74 -4.29 -15.11 7.89
CA PHE A 74 -3.05 -14.32 7.94
C PHE A 74 -2.23 -14.45 6.65
N GLU A 75 -2.10 -15.67 6.14
CA GLU A 75 -1.39 -15.95 4.89
C GLU A 75 -2.05 -15.27 3.68
N SER A 76 -3.38 -15.38 3.54
CA SER A 76 -4.09 -14.73 2.43
C SER A 76 -3.97 -13.20 2.49
N ILE A 77 -4.01 -12.59 3.69
CA ILE A 77 -3.81 -11.15 3.86
C ILE A 77 -2.40 -10.76 3.42
N LEU A 78 -1.38 -11.54 3.80
CA LEU A 78 0.00 -11.30 3.39
C LEU A 78 0.18 -11.40 1.87
N VAL A 79 -0.37 -12.43 1.24
CA VAL A 79 -0.30 -12.63 -0.21
C VAL A 79 -1.01 -11.49 -0.94
N PHE A 80 -2.22 -11.14 -0.50
CA PHE A 80 -3.01 -10.04 -1.07
C PHE A 80 -2.29 -8.69 -0.94
N ALA A 81 -1.78 -8.36 0.25
CA ALA A 81 -1.07 -7.11 0.50
C ALA A 81 0.25 -7.06 -0.30
N GLY A 82 1.01 -8.15 -0.32
CA GLY A 82 2.24 -8.27 -1.07
C GLY A 82 2.03 -8.10 -2.58
N PHE A 83 0.99 -8.75 -3.13
CA PHE A 83 0.62 -8.59 -4.53
C PHE A 83 0.21 -7.14 -4.85
N THR A 84 -0.64 -6.53 -4.03
CA THR A 84 -1.13 -5.16 -4.25
C THR A 84 0.00 -4.14 -4.16
N LEU A 85 0.88 -4.27 -3.16
CA LEU A 85 2.07 -3.42 -3.02
C LEU A 85 3.07 -3.63 -4.16
N GLY A 86 3.29 -4.88 -4.58
CA GLY A 86 4.14 -5.21 -5.72
C GLY A 86 3.63 -4.60 -7.02
N LEU A 87 2.33 -4.70 -7.28
CA LEU A 87 1.69 -4.12 -8.46
C LEU A 87 1.77 -2.59 -8.46
N ASN A 88 1.49 -1.93 -7.33
CA ASN A 88 1.63 -0.48 -7.21
C ASN A 88 3.08 -0.01 -7.40
N SER A 89 4.03 -0.74 -6.81
CA SER A 89 5.46 -0.44 -6.95
C SER A 89 5.94 -0.64 -8.39
N PHE A 90 5.45 -1.67 -9.09
CA PHE A 90 5.70 -1.89 -10.51
C PHE A 90 5.25 -0.68 -11.35
N VAL A 91 4.01 -0.21 -11.16
CA VAL A 91 3.47 0.95 -11.87
C VAL A 91 4.28 2.22 -11.54
N THR A 92 4.67 2.39 -10.28
CA THR A 92 5.48 3.53 -9.82
C THR A 92 6.84 3.57 -10.52
N VAL A 93 7.55 2.43 -10.58
CA VAL A 93 8.86 2.34 -11.26
C VAL A 93 8.71 2.48 -12.77
N LEU A 94 7.66 1.92 -13.37
CA LEU A 94 7.33 2.14 -14.78
C LEU A 94 7.07 3.63 -15.08
N GLY A 95 6.45 4.34 -14.13
CA GLY A 95 6.23 5.78 -14.17
C GLY A 95 7.53 6.58 -14.34
N VAL A 96 8.66 6.11 -13.82
CA VAL A 96 9.97 6.76 -14.02
C VAL A 96 10.36 6.79 -15.51
N PHE A 97 10.11 5.71 -16.25
CA PHE A 97 10.37 5.66 -17.70
C PHE A 97 9.39 6.54 -18.48
N VAL A 98 8.13 6.58 -18.07
CA VAL A 98 7.10 7.41 -18.70
C VAL A 98 7.38 8.90 -18.49
N LEU A 99 7.66 9.31 -17.25
CA LEU A 99 7.98 10.70 -16.91
C LEU A 99 9.25 11.16 -17.62
N ARG A 100 10.22 10.26 -17.80
CA ARG A 100 11.43 10.55 -18.58
C ARG A 100 11.17 10.87 -20.05
N ARG A 101 10.12 10.30 -20.64
CA ARG A 101 9.70 10.58 -22.03
C ARG A 101 8.76 11.78 -22.13
N ARG A 102 7.85 11.96 -21.16
CA ARG A 102 6.84 13.03 -21.19
C ARG A 102 7.42 14.39 -20.78
N GLU A 103 8.30 14.42 -19.78
CA GLU A 103 8.85 15.64 -19.21
C GLU A 103 10.38 15.54 -19.13
N PRO A 104 11.05 15.60 -20.30
CA PRO A 104 12.51 15.46 -20.37
C PRO A 104 13.27 16.58 -19.65
N ASP A 105 12.71 17.79 -19.66
CA ASP A 105 13.38 19.03 -19.20
C ASP A 105 13.22 19.33 -17.70
N LEU A 106 12.46 18.50 -16.97
CA LEU A 106 12.34 18.64 -15.52
C LEU A 106 13.72 18.57 -14.85
N PRO A 107 14.05 19.49 -13.91
CA PRO A 107 15.27 19.38 -13.13
C PRO A 107 15.21 18.10 -12.28
N ARG A 108 16.22 17.25 -12.42
CA ARG A 108 16.32 15.96 -11.72
C ARG A 108 17.53 15.96 -10.78
N PRO A 109 17.38 16.42 -9.52
CA PRO A 109 18.46 16.44 -8.54
C PRO A 109 19.02 15.04 -8.26
N TYR A 110 18.18 14.01 -8.36
CA TYR A 110 18.57 12.62 -8.23
C TYR A 110 18.33 11.85 -9.53
N ARG A 111 19.31 11.06 -9.95
CA ARG A 111 19.20 10.11 -11.06
C ARG A 111 19.52 8.72 -10.53
N THR A 112 18.65 7.77 -10.86
CA THR A 112 18.83 6.36 -10.47
C THR A 112 20.17 5.85 -10.98
N TRP A 113 21.00 5.34 -10.08
CA TRP A 113 22.29 4.76 -10.42
C TRP A 113 22.10 3.52 -11.30
N GLY A 114 22.87 3.42 -12.39
CA GLY A 114 22.74 2.32 -13.36
C GLY A 114 21.47 2.38 -14.21
N TYR A 115 20.81 3.53 -14.33
CA TYR A 115 19.70 3.70 -15.28
C TYR A 115 20.18 3.52 -16.73
N PRO A 116 19.49 2.74 -17.59
CA PRO A 116 18.18 2.12 -17.37
C PRO A 116 18.20 0.67 -16.86
N LEU A 117 19.35 0.06 -16.60
CA LEU A 117 19.46 -1.36 -16.25
C LEU A 117 18.82 -1.67 -14.89
N THR A 118 19.13 -0.88 -13.85
CA THR A 118 18.66 -1.17 -12.49
C THR A 118 17.12 -1.18 -12.36
N PRO A 119 16.36 -0.22 -12.93
CA PRO A 119 14.90 -0.29 -12.85
C PRO A 119 14.32 -1.38 -13.76
N LEU A 120 15.00 -1.73 -14.86
CA LEU A 120 14.54 -2.78 -15.77
C LEU A 120 14.65 -4.16 -15.13
N VAL A 121 15.74 -4.43 -14.40
CA VAL A 121 15.89 -5.65 -13.59
C VAL A 121 14.80 -5.71 -12.51
N TYR A 122 14.55 -4.61 -11.80
CA TYR A 122 13.47 -4.56 -10.81
C TYR A 122 12.09 -4.88 -11.43
N LEU A 123 11.77 -4.27 -12.58
CA LEU A 123 10.52 -4.52 -13.28
C LEU A 123 10.41 -5.99 -13.71
N ALA A 124 11.49 -6.59 -14.21
CA ALA A 124 11.51 -8.00 -14.62
C ALA A 124 11.26 -8.94 -13.43
N LEU A 125 11.95 -8.73 -12.31
CA LEU A 125 11.76 -9.53 -11.09
C LEU A 125 10.35 -9.36 -10.51
N THR A 126 9.82 -8.14 -10.56
CA THR A 126 8.47 -7.85 -10.07
C THR A 126 7.42 -8.53 -10.95
N VAL A 127 7.55 -8.48 -12.28
CA VAL A 127 6.67 -9.20 -13.21
C VAL A 127 6.73 -10.69 -12.97
N TRP A 128 7.93 -11.26 -12.80
CA TRP A 128 8.10 -12.67 -12.48
C TRP A 128 7.37 -13.05 -11.19
N THR A 129 7.57 -12.27 -10.12
CA THR A 129 6.95 -12.52 -8.81
C THR A 129 5.43 -12.40 -8.87
N LEU A 130 4.90 -11.35 -9.50
CA LEU A 130 3.46 -11.17 -9.66
C LEU A 130 2.84 -12.26 -10.54
N GLY A 131 3.54 -12.69 -11.60
CA GLY A 131 3.12 -13.80 -12.46
C GLY A 131 3.07 -15.11 -11.71
N PHE A 132 4.07 -15.38 -10.86
CA PHE A 132 4.10 -16.56 -10.00
C PHE A 132 2.93 -16.56 -9.00
N LEU A 133 2.71 -15.44 -8.30
CA LEU A 133 1.58 -15.29 -7.37
C LEU A 133 0.23 -15.41 -8.06
N LEU A 134 0.10 -14.96 -9.31
CA LEU A 134 -1.15 -15.07 -10.08
C LEU A 134 -1.50 -16.53 -10.40
N VAL A 135 -0.49 -17.38 -10.62
CA VAL A 135 -0.68 -18.82 -10.88
C VAL A 135 -0.93 -19.58 -9.58
N GLU A 136 -0.17 -19.28 -8.53
CA GLU A 136 -0.21 -20.04 -7.28
C GLU A 136 -1.38 -19.63 -6.36
N ARG A 137 -1.75 -18.35 -6.36
CA ARG A 137 -2.80 -17.75 -5.50
C ARG A 137 -3.73 -16.85 -6.33
N PRO A 138 -4.48 -17.42 -7.29
CA PRO A 138 -5.27 -16.65 -8.26
C PRO A 138 -6.41 -15.86 -7.61
N GLN A 139 -6.95 -16.32 -6.47
CA GLN A 139 -8.03 -15.63 -5.77
C GLN A 139 -7.54 -14.32 -5.16
N GLU A 140 -6.44 -14.37 -4.38
CA GLU A 140 -5.84 -13.20 -3.73
C GLU A 140 -5.28 -12.21 -4.76
N ALA A 141 -4.62 -12.70 -5.81
CA ALA A 141 -4.12 -11.87 -6.89
C ALA A 141 -5.28 -11.20 -7.66
N GLY A 142 -6.36 -11.95 -7.94
CA GLY A 142 -7.57 -11.43 -8.57
C GLY A 142 -8.23 -10.31 -7.76
N LEU A 143 -8.34 -10.48 -6.43
CA LEU A 143 -8.83 -9.43 -5.53
C LEU A 143 -7.93 -8.19 -5.54
N GLY A 144 -6.60 -8.38 -5.57
CA GLY A 144 -5.64 -7.27 -5.70
C GLY A 144 -5.85 -6.46 -6.98
N VAL A 145 -5.95 -7.15 -8.12
CA VAL A 145 -6.26 -6.50 -9.41
C VAL A 145 -7.62 -5.81 -9.37
N ALA A 146 -8.65 -6.46 -8.81
CA ALA A 146 -9.99 -5.91 -8.71
C ALA A 146 -10.02 -4.62 -7.88
N ILE A 147 -9.28 -4.56 -6.77
CA ILE A 147 -9.17 -3.37 -5.92
C ILE A 147 -8.45 -2.23 -6.65
N VAL A 148 -7.36 -2.53 -7.35
CA VAL A 148 -6.67 -1.50 -8.16
C VAL A 148 -7.56 -1.00 -9.30
N ALA A 149 -8.29 -1.90 -9.97
CA ALA A 149 -9.24 -1.54 -11.01
C ALA A 149 -10.42 -0.71 -10.46
N ALA A 150 -10.95 -1.07 -9.29
CA ALA A 150 -11.98 -0.31 -8.60
C ALA A 150 -11.48 1.09 -8.22
N GLY A 151 -10.24 1.21 -7.74
CA GLY A 151 -9.59 2.51 -7.50
C GLY A 151 -9.49 3.36 -8.77
N ALA A 152 -9.09 2.76 -9.90
CA ALA A 152 -9.04 3.45 -11.18
C ALA A 152 -10.43 3.88 -11.70
N LEU A 153 -11.46 3.06 -11.46
CA LEU A 153 -12.85 3.41 -11.78
C LEU A 153 -13.34 4.56 -10.91
N LEU A 154 -13.11 4.48 -9.60
CA LEU A 154 -13.45 5.54 -8.64
C LEU A 154 -12.76 6.85 -9.00
N TYR A 155 -11.49 6.82 -9.40
CA TYR A 155 -10.78 7.99 -9.90
C TYR A 155 -11.49 8.66 -11.09
N ARG A 156 -11.99 7.87 -12.05
CA ARG A 156 -12.73 8.41 -13.21
C ARG A 156 -14.08 8.98 -12.82
N VAL A 157 -14.81 8.31 -11.93
CA VAL A 157 -16.15 8.74 -11.48
C VAL A 157 -16.06 9.96 -10.56
N ALA A 158 -15.03 10.04 -9.71
CA ALA A 158 -14.84 11.12 -8.77
C ALA A 158 -14.37 12.44 -9.42
N GLY A 159 -14.07 12.43 -10.72
CA GLY A 159 -14.17 13.59 -11.61
C GLY A 159 -13.52 14.90 -11.12
N ARG A 160 -12.20 15.00 -11.33
CA ARG A 160 -11.28 16.11 -11.04
C ARG A 160 -11.08 16.42 -9.53
N PRO A 161 -9.81 16.53 -9.09
CA PRO A 161 -9.50 17.07 -7.76
C PRO A 161 -10.10 18.47 -7.66
N ALA A 162 -10.75 18.76 -6.53
CA ALA A 162 -11.45 20.03 -6.27
C ALA A 162 -10.48 21.22 -6.17
#